data_AF-A0A926YHP2-F1
#
_entry.id   AF-A0A926YHP2-F1
#
_cell.length_a   1.000
_cell.length_b   1.000
_cell.length_c   1.000
_cell.angle_alpha   90.00
_cell.angle_beta   90.00
_cell.angle_gamma   90.00
#
_symmetry.space_group_name_H-M   'P 1'
#
loop_
_entity.id
_entity.type
_entity.pdbx_description
1 polymer ?
#
loop_
_entity_poly.entity_id
_entity_poly.type
_entity_poly.pdbx_seq_one_letter_code
_entity_poly.pdbx_strand_id
1 'polypeptide(L)'
;MGMRNAAKWSCCITVVALLSACNTLQRPFGGAVRSPDRTASPLVSSPSLTSLPSPSISPTFPDNPFQKATDRAASASTLAQSAQTGEDWTLVLSHWQEAIALLKAVPPASRDRAAAQKLLPEYRQSLIRAQQQAKRGPNPTTIAKPDSGGIPLIASDAPITSAPESPAQEDAKRILNELNQRQTSFFQAQKRFAANLEELGSNFAAETENYAFRIASAQLNQAVATATAKQDGLRSYASAIVVVKGEKNDDRPLTRLCETRQPSKTPPAAPRLVNNELQCPTAQ
;
A
#
# COMPACT_ATOMS: atom_id res chain seq x y z
N MET A 1 -55.92 6.63 -38.57
CA MET A 1 -55.57 7.84 -37.79
C MET A 1 -54.17 7.61 -37.22
N GLY A 2 -53.06 8.15 -37.74
CA GLY A 2 -52.76 9.56 -38.05
C GLY A 2 -52.31 10.24 -36.75
N MET A 3 -51.14 10.86 -36.55
CA MET A 3 -50.10 11.40 -37.44
C MET A 3 -48.77 11.51 -36.66
N ARG A 4 -47.68 11.61 -37.44
CA ARG A 4 -46.30 11.92 -37.05
C ARG A 4 -46.16 13.39 -36.61
N ASN A 5 -45.07 13.77 -35.94
CA ASN A 5 -44.21 14.89 -36.38
C ASN A 5 -42.92 15.06 -35.55
N ALA A 6 -41.86 15.40 -36.27
CA ALA A 6 -40.51 15.75 -35.83
C ALA A 6 -40.27 17.26 -36.00
N ALA A 7 -39.29 17.85 -35.32
CA ALA A 7 -38.58 19.04 -35.81
C ALA A 7 -37.25 19.27 -35.06
N LYS A 8 -36.16 19.25 -35.83
CA LYS A 8 -34.83 19.79 -35.53
C LYS A 8 -34.82 21.29 -35.81
N TRP A 9 -34.10 22.11 -35.04
CA TRP A 9 -33.74 23.48 -35.44
C TRP A 9 -32.22 23.64 -35.50
N SER A 10 -31.78 24.09 -36.67
CA SER A 10 -30.42 24.43 -37.12
C SER A 10 -30.56 25.65 -38.01
N CYS A 11 -29.80 26.72 -37.79
CA CYS A 11 -29.48 27.80 -38.75
C CYS A 11 -28.54 28.81 -38.04
N CYS A 12 -27.60 29.55 -38.63
CA CYS A 12 -26.97 29.62 -39.95
C CYS A 12 -25.74 30.55 -39.77
N ILE A 13 -24.54 30.16 -40.22
CA ILE A 13 -23.83 30.66 -41.43
C ILE A 13 -23.50 32.17 -41.41
N THR A 14 -22.22 32.50 -41.43
CA THR A 14 -21.65 33.35 -42.50
C THR A 14 -20.16 33.06 -42.70
N VAL A 15 -19.82 32.86 -43.97
CA VAL A 15 -18.49 32.65 -44.56
C VAL A 15 -18.02 34.00 -45.10
N VAL A 16 -16.75 34.38 -44.90
CA VAL A 16 -16.01 35.22 -45.86
C VAL A 16 -14.54 34.76 -45.87
N ALA A 17 -14.09 34.33 -47.05
CA ALA A 17 -12.69 34.14 -47.43
C ALA A 17 -12.26 35.28 -48.37
N LEU A 18 -10.96 35.60 -48.45
CA LEU A 18 -10.16 36.05 -49.62
C LEU A 18 -8.78 36.57 -49.12
N LEU A 19 -7.69 35.84 -49.38
CA LEU A 19 -6.63 36.08 -50.39
C LEU A 19 -5.76 37.34 -50.19
N SER A 20 -4.46 37.15 -49.99
CA SER A 20 -3.38 37.83 -50.73
C SER A 20 -1.98 37.29 -50.35
N ALA A 21 -1.26 36.80 -51.36
CA ALA A 21 0.17 36.50 -51.32
C ALA A 21 0.97 37.73 -51.78
N CYS A 22 2.17 37.95 -51.23
CA CYS A 22 3.30 38.44 -52.03
C CYS A 22 4.64 38.18 -51.32
N ASN A 23 5.64 37.86 -52.13
CA ASN A 23 6.99 37.37 -51.80
C ASN A 23 8.03 38.48 -52.09
N THR A 24 9.28 38.28 -51.69
CA THR A 24 10.53 39.05 -52.00
C THR A 24 10.65 40.45 -51.34
N LEU A 25 11.80 40.96 -50.87
CA LEU A 25 13.24 40.74 -51.07
C LEU A 25 14.00 40.90 -49.73
N GLN A 26 15.17 40.26 -49.57
CA GLN A 26 16.48 40.94 -49.49
C GLN A 26 17.60 39.91 -49.16
N ARG A 27 18.50 39.66 -50.11
CA ARG A 27 19.88 39.22 -49.86
C ARG A 27 20.80 40.40 -50.13
N PRO A 28 21.97 40.45 -49.48
CA PRO A 28 23.18 40.61 -50.27
C PRO A 28 24.25 39.57 -49.95
N PHE A 29 25.16 39.49 -50.92
CA PHE A 29 26.18 38.50 -51.18
C PHE A 29 27.47 38.70 -50.37
N GLY A 30 28.28 37.63 -50.28
CA GLY A 30 29.71 37.72 -50.56
C GLY A 30 30.64 37.11 -49.52
N GLY A 31 31.45 36.13 -49.94
CA GLY A 31 32.68 35.76 -49.23
C GLY A 31 32.98 34.26 -49.20
N ALA A 32 33.60 33.75 -50.27
CA ALA A 32 34.13 32.40 -50.38
C ALA A 32 35.50 32.26 -49.69
N VAL A 33 35.76 31.13 -49.01
CA VAL A 33 37.10 30.53 -48.88
C VAL A 33 36.99 29.00 -48.95
N ARG A 34 37.91 28.41 -49.72
CA ARG A 34 38.02 27.00 -50.15
C ARG A 34 38.86 26.12 -49.20
N SER A 35 38.51 24.82 -49.21
CA SER A 35 39.39 23.61 -49.15
C SER A 35 39.95 23.12 -47.80
N PRO A 36 40.46 21.86 -47.72
CA PRO A 36 39.87 20.58 -48.17
C PRO A 36 40.00 19.44 -47.11
N ASP A 37 39.35 18.30 -47.40
CA ASP A 37 39.60 16.92 -46.96
C ASP A 37 39.98 16.60 -45.49
N ARG A 38 39.10 15.86 -44.80
CA ARG A 38 39.52 14.78 -43.89
C ARG A 38 38.41 13.76 -43.65
N THR A 39 38.63 12.58 -44.20
CA THR A 39 38.05 11.30 -43.80
C THR A 39 38.30 11.04 -42.31
N ALA A 40 37.24 10.83 -41.52
CA ALA A 40 37.14 9.88 -40.38
C ALA A 40 35.92 10.23 -39.49
N SER A 41 34.92 9.34 -39.44
CA SER A 41 34.10 9.11 -38.23
C SER A 41 34.86 8.15 -37.29
N PRO A 42 34.45 7.89 -36.04
CA PRO A 42 33.38 8.48 -35.21
C PRO A 42 33.89 8.92 -33.81
N LEU A 43 33.18 9.80 -33.10
CA LEU A 43 33.20 9.82 -31.63
C LEU A 43 31.97 10.56 -31.08
N VAL A 44 31.08 9.77 -30.46
CA VAL A 44 30.19 10.13 -29.34
C VAL A 44 29.35 11.41 -29.51
N SER A 45 28.18 11.25 -30.13
CA SER A 45 27.04 12.11 -29.83
C SER A 45 26.44 11.66 -28.49
N SER A 46 26.55 12.49 -27.46
CA SER A 46 25.71 12.41 -26.26
C SER A 46 24.24 12.60 -26.65
N PRO A 47 23.33 11.65 -26.39
CA PRO A 47 21.92 11.95 -26.39
C PRO A 47 21.54 12.69 -25.10
N SER A 48 20.97 13.87 -25.29
CA SER A 48 20.31 14.67 -24.27
C SER A 48 19.36 13.84 -23.40
N LEU A 49 19.39 14.13 -22.10
CA LEU A 49 18.41 13.68 -21.09
C LEU A 49 16.99 13.94 -21.61
N THR A 50 16.36 12.87 -22.09
CA THR A 50 14.96 12.86 -22.52
C THR A 50 14.11 12.41 -21.34
N SER A 51 13.07 13.18 -21.06
CA SER A 51 12.21 13.19 -19.89
C SER A 51 11.98 11.86 -19.15
N LEU A 52 12.20 11.93 -17.84
CA LEU A 52 11.49 11.16 -16.81
C LEU A 52 10.01 10.96 -17.20
N PRO A 53 9.45 9.74 -17.13
CA PRO A 53 8.02 9.55 -17.35
C PRO A 53 7.23 10.30 -16.28
N SER A 54 6.53 11.35 -16.72
CA SER A 54 5.49 12.03 -15.93
C SER A 54 4.43 11.01 -15.50
N PRO A 55 3.93 11.05 -14.24
CA PRO A 55 2.82 10.21 -13.82
C PRO A 55 1.57 10.61 -14.60
N SER A 56 1.25 9.82 -15.63
CA SER A 56 -0.02 9.90 -16.34
C SER A 56 -1.12 9.43 -15.38
N ILE A 57 -1.72 10.39 -14.68
CA ILE A 57 -2.99 10.21 -13.96
C ILE A 57 -4.06 9.92 -15.02
N SER A 58 -4.20 8.65 -15.38
CA SER A 58 -5.35 8.15 -16.14
C SER A 58 -6.54 7.94 -15.18
N PRO A 59 -7.78 8.19 -15.63
CA PRO A 59 -8.95 8.26 -14.77
C PRO A 59 -9.27 6.91 -14.11
N THR A 60 -9.65 6.99 -12.84
CA THR A 60 -10.13 5.93 -11.95
C THR A 60 -11.26 5.14 -12.60
N PHE A 61 -10.99 3.89 -12.96
CA PHE A 61 -11.98 2.89 -13.38
C PHE A 61 -12.25 1.91 -12.22
N PRO A 62 -13.46 1.35 -12.12
CA PRO A 62 -14.00 0.70 -10.93
C PRO A 62 -13.26 -0.61 -10.61
N ASP A 63 -13.07 -0.88 -9.32
CA ASP A 63 -12.63 -2.15 -8.71
C ASP A 63 -12.18 -3.26 -9.68
N ASN A 64 -10.98 -3.16 -10.26
CA ASN A 64 -10.45 -4.19 -11.14
C ASN A 64 -9.82 -5.34 -10.31
N PRO A 65 -10.41 -6.56 -10.29
CA PRO A 65 -9.84 -7.69 -9.55
C PRO A 65 -8.44 -8.08 -10.01
N PHE A 66 -8.08 -7.84 -11.27
CA PHE A 66 -6.74 -8.11 -11.78
C PHE A 66 -5.67 -7.23 -11.10
N GLN A 67 -5.94 -5.92 -10.99
CA GLN A 67 -5.05 -4.97 -10.32
C GLN A 67 -4.87 -5.32 -8.84
N LYS A 68 -5.98 -5.60 -8.14
CA LYS A 68 -5.93 -6.01 -6.73
C LYS A 68 -5.09 -7.28 -6.55
N ALA A 69 -5.18 -8.23 -7.48
CA ALA A 69 -4.39 -9.45 -7.42
C ALA A 69 -2.88 -9.17 -7.51
N THR A 70 -2.47 -8.30 -8.44
CA THR A 70 -1.06 -7.93 -8.62
C THR A 70 -0.52 -7.15 -7.43
N ASP A 71 -1.31 -6.25 -6.85
CA ASP A 71 -0.91 -5.49 -5.65
C ASP A 71 -0.74 -6.41 -4.43
N ARG A 72 -1.63 -7.40 -4.31
CA ARG A 72 -1.55 -8.39 -3.23
C ARG A 72 -0.34 -9.31 -3.38
N ALA A 73 -0.03 -9.73 -4.60
CA ALA A 73 1.17 -10.51 -4.91
C ALA A 73 2.47 -9.72 -4.68
N ALA A 74 2.49 -8.43 -5.01
CA ALA A 74 3.62 -7.55 -4.71
C ALA A 74 3.83 -7.46 -3.19
N SER A 75 2.75 -7.25 -2.43
CA SER A 75 2.79 -7.25 -0.97
C SER A 75 3.30 -8.59 -0.41
N ALA A 76 2.81 -9.71 -0.95
CA ALA A 76 3.27 -11.05 -0.55
C ALA A 76 4.78 -11.22 -0.76
N SER A 77 5.29 -10.74 -1.89
CA SER A 77 6.71 -10.82 -2.25
C SER A 77 7.58 -9.96 -1.35
N THR A 78 7.15 -8.73 -1.03
CA THR A 78 7.87 -7.86 -0.10
C THR A 78 7.90 -8.44 1.31
N LEU A 79 6.77 -8.97 1.79
CA LEU A 79 6.72 -9.63 3.10
C LEU A 79 7.60 -10.89 3.15
N ALA A 80 7.68 -11.64 2.05
CA ALA A 80 8.52 -12.83 1.96
C ALA A 80 10.02 -12.53 2.10
N GLN A 81 10.47 -11.31 1.78
CA GLN A 81 11.89 -10.94 1.87
C GLN A 81 12.38 -10.79 3.31
N SER A 82 11.49 -10.38 4.23
CA SER A 82 11.83 -10.18 5.64
C SER A 82 11.27 -11.26 6.57
N ALA A 83 10.45 -12.19 6.06
CA ALA A 83 9.87 -13.27 6.85
C ALA A 83 10.94 -14.30 7.29
N GLN A 84 11.08 -14.50 8.60
CA GLN A 84 12.10 -15.40 9.17
C GLN A 84 11.49 -16.63 9.82
N THR A 85 10.29 -16.51 10.37
CA THR A 85 9.61 -17.56 11.15
C THR A 85 8.37 -18.07 10.42
N GLY A 86 7.92 -19.28 10.79
CA GLY A 86 6.69 -19.84 10.21
C GLY A 86 5.46 -18.93 10.40
N GLU A 87 5.46 -18.14 11.46
CA GLU A 87 4.42 -17.16 11.76
C GLU A 87 4.48 -15.97 10.80
N ASP A 88 5.67 -15.45 10.47
CA ASP A 88 5.85 -14.39 9.45
C ASP A 88 5.38 -14.87 8.07
N TRP A 89 5.66 -16.13 7.75
CA TRP A 89 5.22 -16.75 6.50
C TRP A 89 3.70 -16.90 6.42
N THR A 90 2.96 -16.85 7.54
CA THR A 90 1.49 -16.94 7.52
C THR A 90 0.86 -15.71 6.84
N LEU A 91 1.44 -14.52 7.00
CA LEU A 91 0.98 -13.33 6.29
C LEU A 91 1.34 -13.39 4.81
N VAL A 92 2.54 -13.86 4.47
CA VAL A 92 2.92 -14.09 3.07
C VAL A 92 1.93 -15.06 2.39
N LEU A 93 1.55 -16.14 3.09
CA LEU A 93 0.56 -17.11 2.63
C LEU A 93 -0.81 -16.51 2.37
N SER A 94 -1.32 -15.69 3.29
CA SER A 94 -2.65 -15.07 3.13
C SER A 94 -2.69 -14.12 1.94
N HIS A 95 -1.62 -13.34 1.73
CA HIS A 95 -1.51 -12.46 0.57
C HIS A 95 -1.45 -13.25 -0.75
N TRP A 96 -0.68 -14.34 -0.83
CA TRP A 96 -0.67 -15.20 -2.03
C TRP A 96 -2.04 -15.85 -2.29
N GLN A 97 -2.76 -16.30 -1.25
CA GLN A 97 -4.09 -16.88 -1.40
C GLN A 97 -5.11 -15.87 -1.94
N GLU A 98 -5.11 -14.66 -1.40
CA GLU A 98 -6.02 -13.60 -1.84
C GLU A 98 -5.68 -13.12 -3.26
N ALA A 99 -4.40 -13.01 -3.61
CA ALA A 99 -3.97 -12.71 -4.98
C ALA A 99 -4.51 -13.75 -5.98
N ILE A 100 -4.43 -15.05 -5.65
CA ILE A 100 -4.98 -16.13 -6.48
C ILE A 100 -6.52 -16.05 -6.56
N ALA A 101 -7.20 -15.72 -5.46
CA ALA A 101 -8.66 -15.58 -5.45
C ALA A 101 -9.11 -14.42 -6.37
N LEU A 102 -8.41 -13.29 -6.30
CA LEU A 102 -8.65 -12.12 -7.14
C LEU A 102 -8.37 -12.42 -8.63
N LEU A 103 -7.29 -13.13 -8.96
CA LEU A 103 -7.03 -13.58 -10.34
C LEU A 103 -8.16 -14.48 -10.88
N LYS A 104 -8.75 -15.34 -10.04
CA LYS A 104 -9.89 -16.18 -10.44
C LYS A 104 -11.19 -15.39 -10.63
N ALA A 105 -11.36 -14.31 -9.87
CA ALA A 105 -12.52 -13.43 -9.92
C ALA A 105 -12.53 -12.52 -11.16
N VAL A 106 -11.43 -12.45 -11.93
CA VAL A 106 -11.37 -11.68 -13.18
C VAL A 106 -12.43 -12.18 -14.18
N PRO A 107 -13.39 -11.33 -14.60
CA PRO A 107 -14.46 -11.74 -15.51
C PRO A 107 -13.92 -12.28 -16.85
N PRO A 108 -14.58 -13.28 -17.46
CA PRO A 108 -14.14 -13.84 -18.74
C PRO A 108 -14.18 -12.84 -19.89
N ALA A 109 -15.05 -11.82 -19.80
CA ALA A 109 -15.16 -10.73 -20.79
C ALA A 109 -14.15 -9.59 -20.57
N SER A 110 -13.32 -9.64 -19.51
CA SER A 110 -12.35 -8.59 -19.25
C SER A 110 -11.14 -8.70 -20.18
N ARG A 111 -10.55 -7.56 -20.52
CA ARG A 111 -9.28 -7.49 -21.27
C ARG A 111 -8.12 -8.19 -20.54
N ASP A 112 -8.17 -8.26 -19.21
CA ASP A 112 -7.10 -8.78 -18.35
C ASP A 112 -7.19 -10.31 -18.16
N ARG A 113 -8.25 -10.95 -18.70
CA ARG A 113 -8.52 -12.38 -18.49
C ARG A 113 -7.38 -13.28 -18.95
N ALA A 114 -6.80 -13.02 -20.12
CA ALA A 114 -5.68 -13.81 -20.65
C ALA A 114 -4.43 -13.66 -19.78
N ALA A 115 -4.13 -12.45 -19.31
CA ALA A 115 -3.02 -12.18 -18.40
C ALA A 115 -3.25 -12.86 -17.03
N ALA A 116 -4.47 -12.79 -16.50
CA ALA A 116 -4.84 -13.42 -15.24
C ALA A 116 -4.66 -14.94 -15.26
N GLN A 117 -5.07 -15.58 -16.36
CA GLN A 117 -4.89 -17.03 -16.55
C GLN A 117 -3.41 -17.42 -16.61
N LYS A 118 -2.57 -16.59 -17.23
CA LYS A 118 -1.13 -16.83 -17.34
C LYS A 118 -0.39 -16.70 -16.00
N LEU A 119 -0.81 -15.78 -15.13
CA LEU A 119 -0.20 -15.56 -13.80
C LEU A 119 -0.63 -16.60 -12.74
N LEU A 120 -1.78 -17.23 -12.91
CA LEU A 120 -2.31 -18.21 -11.96
C LEU A 120 -1.32 -19.34 -11.55
N PRO A 121 -0.59 -20.01 -12.48
CA PRO A 121 0.41 -21.00 -12.10
C PRO A 121 1.58 -20.42 -11.31
N GLU A 122 2.01 -19.20 -11.63
CA GLU A 122 3.10 -18.51 -10.92
C GLU A 122 2.72 -18.21 -9.47
N TYR A 123 1.51 -17.68 -9.24
CA TYR A 123 1.07 -17.34 -7.88
C TYR A 123 0.85 -18.59 -7.04
N ARG A 124 0.33 -19.66 -7.64
CA ARG A 124 0.25 -20.98 -6.97
C ARG A 124 1.62 -21.49 -6.57
N GLN A 125 2.63 -21.34 -7.43
CA GLN A 125 3.99 -21.75 -7.11
C GLN A 125 4.59 -20.92 -5.97
N SER A 126 4.34 -19.61 -5.95
CA SER A 126 4.76 -18.74 -4.85
C SER A 126 4.07 -19.08 -3.54
N LEU A 127 2.79 -19.47 -3.57
CA LEU A 127 2.09 -19.99 -2.40
C LEU A 127 2.74 -21.26 -1.85
N ILE A 128 3.10 -22.23 -2.71
CA ILE A 128 3.77 -23.46 -2.29
C ILE A 128 5.13 -23.16 -1.66
N ARG A 129 5.92 -22.24 -2.24
CA ARG A 129 7.21 -21.81 -1.67
C ARG A 129 7.05 -21.20 -0.29
N ALA A 130 6.08 -20.30 -0.13
CA ALA A 130 5.75 -19.71 1.17
C ALA A 130 5.29 -20.78 2.18
N GLN A 131 4.55 -21.82 1.75
CA GLN A 131 4.14 -22.93 2.64
C GLN A 131 5.33 -23.76 3.10
N GLN A 132 6.31 -23.99 2.22
CA GLN A 132 7.53 -24.71 2.58
C GLN A 132 8.39 -23.91 3.56
N GLN A 133 8.52 -22.60 3.34
CA GLN A 133 9.25 -21.73 4.26
C GLN A 133 8.55 -21.62 5.62
N ALA A 134 7.21 -21.60 5.63
CA ALA A 134 6.44 -21.66 6.87
C ALA A 134 6.75 -22.90 7.72
N LYS A 135 7.09 -24.02 7.07
CA LYS A 135 7.40 -25.31 7.72
C LYS A 135 8.87 -25.47 8.10
N ARG A 136 9.79 -24.70 7.51
CA ARG A 136 11.24 -24.86 7.72
C ARG A 136 11.73 -24.35 9.07
N GLY A 137 10.92 -23.57 9.81
CA GLY A 137 11.33 -22.97 11.07
C GLY A 137 12.48 -21.95 10.88
N PRO A 138 12.86 -21.20 11.93
CA PRO A 138 13.98 -20.27 11.83
C PRO A 138 15.25 -21.02 11.48
N ASN A 139 15.91 -20.59 10.41
CA ASN A 139 17.21 -21.11 10.01
C ASN A 139 18.22 -20.74 11.12
N PRO A 140 18.93 -21.70 11.75
CA PRO A 140 19.81 -21.39 12.87
C PRO A 140 21.08 -20.70 12.34
N THR A 141 21.08 -19.37 12.31
CA THR A 141 22.33 -18.61 12.21
C THR A 141 22.97 -18.62 13.59
N THR A 142 23.90 -19.55 13.77
CA THR A 142 25.02 -19.61 14.72
C THR A 142 25.08 -18.47 15.75
N ILE A 143 24.49 -18.68 16.94
CA ILE A 143 24.95 -18.02 18.16
C ILE A 143 26.16 -18.82 18.63
N ALA A 144 27.36 -18.31 18.37
CA ALA A 144 28.58 -18.83 18.98
C ALA A 144 28.51 -18.61 20.50
N LYS A 145 28.59 -19.73 21.21
CA LYS A 145 28.69 -19.93 22.66
C LYS A 145 29.66 -18.97 23.37
N PRO A 146 29.27 -18.35 24.50
CA PRO A 146 30.20 -18.08 25.60
C PRO A 146 30.14 -19.25 26.59
N ASP A 147 31.32 -19.80 26.86
CA ASP A 147 31.55 -20.86 27.84
C ASP A 147 31.51 -20.31 29.28
N SER A 148 31.00 -21.15 30.19
CA SER A 148 31.40 -21.32 31.58
C SER A 148 31.47 -20.11 32.55
N GLY A 149 30.68 -20.22 33.62
CA GLY A 149 30.94 -19.56 34.91
C GLY A 149 29.70 -19.50 35.79
N GLY A 150 29.58 -20.41 36.76
CA GLY A 150 28.39 -20.56 37.60
C GLY A 150 28.20 -19.50 38.69
N ILE A 151 26.90 -19.23 38.99
CA ILE A 151 26.19 -19.11 40.29
C ILE A 151 26.76 -18.09 41.32
N PRO A 152 25.97 -17.16 41.94
CA PRO A 152 24.65 -17.46 42.51
C PRO A 152 23.49 -16.49 42.29
N LEU A 153 22.31 -17.09 42.49
CA LEU A 153 21.05 -16.53 42.92
C LEU A 153 21.24 -15.38 43.91
N ILE A 154 20.89 -14.17 43.49
CA ILE A 154 20.44 -13.11 44.38
C ILE A 154 19.11 -12.61 43.87
N ALA A 155 18.15 -12.65 44.79
CA ALA A 155 16.80 -12.14 44.64
C ALA A 155 16.80 -10.66 44.25
N SER A 156 15.88 -10.29 43.38
CA SER A 156 15.21 -8.99 43.40
C SER A 156 13.96 -9.08 42.53
N ASP A 157 12.80 -9.03 43.21
CA ASP A 157 11.58 -8.44 42.67
C ASP A 157 11.89 -7.03 42.16
N ALA A 158 12.39 -6.94 40.93
CA ALA A 158 12.39 -5.70 40.16
C ALA A 158 11.23 -5.81 39.15
N PRO A 159 10.28 -4.86 39.14
CA PRO A 159 9.36 -4.77 38.03
C PRO A 159 10.18 -4.58 36.76
N ILE A 160 9.81 -5.29 35.72
CA ILE A 160 10.28 -5.12 34.36
C ILE A 160 9.92 -3.67 33.97
N THR A 161 10.83 -2.73 34.22
CA THR A 161 10.67 -1.33 33.87
C THR A 161 10.66 -1.23 32.35
N SER A 162 9.46 -1.20 31.80
CA SER A 162 9.16 -0.66 30.48
C SER A 162 9.87 0.69 30.33
N ALA A 163 10.54 0.91 29.19
CA ALA A 163 11.09 2.22 28.85
C ALA A 163 10.06 3.33 29.09
N PRO A 164 10.47 4.51 29.60
CA PRO A 164 9.55 5.60 29.91
C PRO A 164 8.74 6.00 28.66
N GLU A 165 7.41 6.08 28.81
CA GLU A 165 6.52 6.53 27.74
C GLU A 165 6.89 7.97 27.37
N SER A 166 7.41 8.16 26.15
CA SER A 166 7.73 9.50 25.66
C SER A 166 6.46 10.23 25.19
N PRO A 167 6.42 11.58 25.18
CA PRO A 167 5.28 12.33 24.65
C PRO A 167 4.89 11.92 23.23
N ALA A 168 5.88 11.55 22.40
CA ALA A 168 5.66 11.03 21.06
C ALA A 168 4.88 9.70 21.06
N GLN A 169 5.14 8.80 22.03
CA GLN A 169 4.41 7.55 22.18
C GLN A 169 2.97 7.76 22.65
N GLU A 170 2.74 8.72 23.55
CA GLU A 170 1.39 9.12 23.99
C GLU A 170 0.57 9.71 22.83
N ASP A 171 1.19 10.59 22.03
CA ASP A 171 0.56 11.14 20.82
C ASP A 171 0.18 10.04 19.81
N ALA A 172 1.05 9.05 19.60
CA ALA A 172 0.75 7.94 18.71
C ALA A 172 -0.49 7.14 19.17
N LYS A 173 -0.58 6.86 20.47
CA LYS A 173 -1.75 6.18 21.06
C LYS A 173 -3.02 7.02 20.90
N ARG A 174 -2.95 8.32 21.18
CA ARG A 174 -4.06 9.27 21.04
C ARG A 174 -4.59 9.31 19.59
N ILE A 175 -3.69 9.45 18.62
CA ILE A 175 -4.04 9.52 17.19
C ILE A 175 -4.68 8.19 16.71
N LEU A 176 -4.17 7.04 17.15
CA LEU A 176 -4.79 5.75 16.82
C LEU A 176 -6.19 5.56 17.44
N ASN A 177 -6.41 6.08 18.65
CA ASN A 177 -7.74 6.06 19.27
C ASN A 177 -8.74 6.95 18.51
N GLU A 178 -8.30 8.14 18.10
CA GLU A 178 -9.12 9.02 17.25
C GLU A 178 -9.46 8.35 15.93
N LEU A 179 -8.49 7.65 15.33
CA LEU A 179 -8.70 6.93 14.07
C LEU A 179 -9.76 5.83 14.23
N ASN A 180 -9.70 5.06 15.32
CA ASN A 180 -10.72 4.06 15.62
C ASN A 180 -12.11 4.70 15.84
N GLN A 181 -12.18 5.86 16.49
CA GLN A 181 -13.44 6.60 16.67
C GLN A 181 -14.00 7.05 15.32
N ARG A 182 -13.18 7.63 14.45
CA ARG A 182 -13.62 8.04 13.10
C ARG A 182 -14.04 6.85 12.26
N GLN A 183 -13.32 5.73 12.33
CA GLN A 183 -13.72 4.48 11.67
C GLN A 183 -15.08 3.97 12.16
N THR A 184 -15.40 4.15 13.45
CA THR A 184 -16.71 3.80 14.00
C THR A 184 -17.80 4.64 13.35
N SER A 185 -17.65 5.97 13.32
CA SER A 185 -18.60 6.88 12.67
C SER A 185 -18.72 6.60 11.17
N PHE A 186 -17.61 6.30 10.51
CA PHE A 186 -17.58 5.96 9.09
C PHE A 186 -18.35 4.65 8.81
N PHE A 187 -18.15 3.62 9.64
CA PHE A 187 -18.90 2.36 9.53
C PHE A 187 -20.40 2.55 9.74
N GLN A 188 -20.80 3.39 10.70
CA GLN A 188 -22.22 3.68 10.92
C GLN A 188 -22.88 4.31 9.69
N ALA A 189 -22.18 5.22 9.01
CA ALA A 189 -22.67 5.92 7.83
C ALA A 189 -22.59 5.08 6.54
N GLN A 190 -21.49 4.37 6.32
CA GLN A 190 -21.15 3.72 5.05
C GLN A 190 -21.33 2.19 5.06
N LYS A 191 -21.58 1.59 6.22
CA LYS A 191 -21.68 0.12 6.42
C LYS A 191 -20.44 -0.65 5.95
N ARG A 192 -19.28 0.02 5.95
CA ARG A 192 -17.94 -0.50 5.69
C ARG A 192 -16.92 0.38 6.41
N PHE A 193 -15.69 -0.11 6.58
CA PHE A 193 -14.60 0.73 7.06
C PHE A 193 -13.94 1.54 5.93
N ALA A 194 -13.31 2.65 6.30
CA ALA A 194 -12.48 3.44 5.41
C ALA A 194 -11.19 2.68 5.09
N ALA A 195 -10.78 2.68 3.82
CA ALA A 195 -9.60 1.95 3.37
C ALA A 195 -8.30 2.74 3.51
N ASN A 196 -8.40 4.05 3.73
CA ASN A 196 -7.29 5.00 3.85
C ASN A 196 -7.67 6.15 4.79
N LEU A 197 -6.71 7.03 5.09
CA LEU A 197 -6.89 8.12 6.06
C LEU A 197 -7.74 9.26 5.51
N GLU A 198 -7.69 9.48 4.20
CA GLU A 198 -8.35 10.57 3.49
C GLU A 198 -9.88 10.43 3.55
N GLU A 199 -10.37 9.18 3.49
CA GLU A 199 -11.78 8.85 3.70
C GLU A 199 -12.29 9.20 5.11
N LEU A 200 -11.40 9.30 6.11
CA LEU A 200 -11.73 9.68 7.49
C LEU A 200 -11.70 11.21 7.73
N GLY A 201 -11.52 11.98 6.65
CA GLY A 201 -11.56 13.45 6.64
C GLY A 201 -10.18 14.09 6.50
N SER A 202 -10.16 15.33 5.98
CA SER A 202 -8.94 16.06 5.57
C SER A 202 -8.00 16.50 6.70
N ASN A 203 -8.35 16.27 7.96
CA ASN A 203 -7.59 16.72 9.14
C ASN A 203 -6.94 15.55 9.90
N PHE A 204 -6.42 14.54 9.20
CA PHE A 204 -5.65 13.47 9.81
C PHE A 204 -4.16 13.68 9.52
N ALA A 205 -3.35 13.84 10.58
CA ALA A 205 -1.90 13.86 10.45
C ALA A 205 -1.42 12.44 10.10
N ALA A 206 -1.31 12.14 8.80
CA ALA A 206 -0.79 10.87 8.31
C ALA A 206 0.67 10.66 8.74
N GLU A 207 1.39 11.75 9.03
CA GLU A 207 2.73 11.70 9.59
C GLU A 207 2.89 12.75 10.70
N THR A 208 3.70 12.39 11.68
CA THR A 208 4.30 13.32 12.64
C THR A 208 5.82 13.28 12.45
N GLU A 209 6.53 14.05 13.27
CA GLU A 209 7.99 13.95 13.37
C GLU A 209 8.44 12.51 13.70
N ASN A 210 7.67 11.81 14.54
CA ASN A 210 8.07 10.56 15.16
C ASN A 210 7.37 9.31 14.60
N TYR A 211 6.21 9.46 13.97
CA TYR A 211 5.38 8.33 13.50
C TYR A 211 4.80 8.54 12.11
N ALA A 212 4.62 7.45 11.39
CA ALA A 212 3.80 7.36 10.20
C ALA A 212 2.55 6.54 10.50
N PHE A 213 1.37 7.12 10.24
CA PHE A 213 0.07 6.52 10.45
C PHE A 213 -0.50 6.04 9.12
N ARG A 214 -1.19 4.89 9.14
CA ARG A 214 -1.87 4.36 7.96
C ARG A 214 -2.99 3.41 8.34
N ILE A 215 -3.94 3.23 7.43
CA ILE A 215 -4.85 2.08 7.43
C ILE A 215 -4.10 0.91 6.79
N ALA A 216 -3.68 -0.07 7.59
CA ALA A 216 -2.95 -1.24 7.11
C ALA A 216 -3.87 -2.26 6.42
N SER A 217 -5.14 -2.33 6.83
CA SER A 217 -6.17 -3.10 6.14
C SER A 217 -7.57 -2.61 6.49
N ALA A 218 -8.50 -2.76 5.56
CA ALA A 218 -9.93 -2.56 5.78
C ALA A 218 -10.70 -3.70 5.10
N GLN A 219 -11.48 -4.41 5.90
CA GLN A 219 -12.35 -5.51 5.52
C GLN A 219 -13.81 -5.13 5.87
N LEU A 220 -14.78 -5.99 5.52
CA LEU A 220 -16.20 -5.70 5.71
C LEU A 220 -16.57 -5.42 7.17
N ASN A 221 -15.96 -6.14 8.12
CA ASN A 221 -16.26 -6.04 9.56
C ASN A 221 -15.02 -5.77 10.43
N GLN A 222 -13.87 -5.46 9.83
CA GLN A 222 -12.63 -5.16 10.54
C GLN A 222 -11.84 -4.07 9.82
N ALA A 223 -11.22 -3.16 10.57
CA ALA A 223 -10.13 -2.33 10.06
C ALA A 223 -8.95 -2.36 11.02
N VAL A 224 -7.75 -2.19 10.45
CA VAL A 224 -6.49 -2.16 11.19
C VAL A 224 -5.74 -0.91 10.79
N ALA A 225 -5.28 -0.15 11.77
CA ALA A 225 -4.37 0.96 11.57
C ALA A 225 -3.06 0.72 12.30
N THR A 226 -2.00 1.36 11.84
CA THR A 226 -0.67 1.26 12.45
C THR A 226 -0.07 2.63 12.66
N ALA A 227 0.66 2.81 13.76
CA ALA A 227 1.59 3.90 13.94
C ALA A 227 3.01 3.31 13.94
N THR A 228 3.73 3.55 12.85
CA THR A 228 5.09 3.05 12.67
C THR A 228 6.08 4.10 13.12
N ALA A 229 6.96 3.77 14.05
CA ALA A 229 8.02 4.67 14.49
C ALA A 229 8.98 5.02 13.35
N LYS A 230 9.34 6.30 13.24
CA LYS A 230 10.34 6.84 12.30
C LYS A 230 11.72 6.94 12.93
N GLN A 231 11.78 7.08 14.25
CA GLN A 231 12.98 7.25 15.07
C GLN A 231 13.32 5.98 15.85
N ASP A 232 14.59 5.80 16.19
CA ASP A 232 15.01 4.73 17.11
C ASP A 232 14.58 5.05 18.55
N GLY A 233 14.50 4.01 19.39
CA GLY A 233 14.04 4.18 20.78
C GLY A 233 12.52 4.34 20.95
N LEU A 234 11.75 4.34 19.86
CA LEU A 234 10.28 4.40 19.87
C LEU A 234 9.65 3.03 19.54
N ARG A 235 8.61 2.65 20.30
CA ARG A 235 7.77 1.48 19.99
C ARG A 235 6.88 1.78 18.79
N SER A 236 6.46 0.73 18.08
CA SER A 236 5.41 0.86 17.06
C SER A 236 4.09 0.26 17.56
N TYR A 237 2.99 0.65 16.92
CA TYR A 237 1.64 0.32 17.37
C TYR A 237 0.77 -0.20 16.24
N ALA A 238 -0.17 -1.07 16.57
CA ALA A 238 -1.25 -1.49 15.70
C ALA A 238 -2.57 -1.41 16.46
N SER A 239 -3.56 -0.73 15.89
CA SER A 239 -4.93 -0.75 16.40
C SER A 239 -5.83 -1.56 15.46
N ALA A 240 -6.81 -2.25 16.02
CA ALA A 240 -7.90 -2.83 15.25
C ALA A 240 -9.24 -2.36 15.80
N ILE A 241 -10.19 -2.20 14.90
CA ILE A 241 -11.62 -2.09 15.17
C ILE A 241 -12.34 -3.24 14.45
N VAL A 242 -13.22 -3.94 15.16
CA VAL A 242 -14.04 -5.03 14.63
C VAL A 242 -15.47 -4.81 15.05
N VAL A 243 -16.43 -5.00 14.14
CA VAL A 243 -17.85 -5.03 14.48
C VAL A 243 -18.28 -6.48 14.64
N VAL A 244 -18.82 -6.79 15.82
CA VAL A 244 -19.41 -8.10 16.12
C VAL A 244 -20.92 -7.95 16.26
N LYS A 245 -21.67 -8.93 15.75
CA LYS A 245 -23.13 -8.94 15.90
C LYS A 245 -23.51 -9.32 17.33
N GLY A 246 -24.26 -8.46 18.00
CA GLY A 246 -24.88 -8.77 19.30
C GLY A 246 -26.11 -9.66 19.16
N GLU A 247 -26.61 -10.15 20.30
CA GLU A 247 -27.76 -11.07 20.39
C GLU A 247 -29.06 -10.51 19.78
N LYS A 248 -29.21 -9.18 19.72
CA LYS A 248 -30.39 -8.49 19.17
C LYS A 248 -30.10 -7.71 17.89
N ASN A 249 -29.15 -8.19 17.08
CA ASN A 249 -28.72 -7.50 15.84
C ASN A 249 -28.19 -6.07 16.10
N ASP A 250 -27.65 -5.85 17.30
CA ASP A 250 -26.95 -4.63 17.68
C ASP A 250 -25.47 -4.81 17.31
N ASP A 251 -25.01 -4.05 16.32
CA ASP A 251 -23.63 -4.07 15.86
C ASP A 251 -22.73 -3.40 16.92
N ARG A 252 -21.95 -4.21 17.64
CA ARG A 252 -21.08 -3.71 18.70
C ARG A 252 -19.65 -3.55 18.18
N PRO A 253 -19.09 -2.32 18.12
CA PRO A 253 -17.68 -2.14 17.79
C PRO A 253 -16.81 -2.54 18.98
N LEU A 254 -15.78 -3.34 18.71
CA LEU A 254 -14.71 -3.69 19.62
C LEU A 254 -13.43 -3.07 19.10
N THR A 255 -12.65 -2.44 19.97
CA THR A 255 -11.35 -1.87 19.62
C THR A 255 -10.25 -2.42 20.51
N ARG A 256 -9.05 -2.55 19.96
CA ARG A 256 -7.83 -2.77 20.75
C ARG A 256 -6.63 -2.14 20.09
N LEU A 257 -5.74 -1.61 20.92
CA LEU A 257 -4.42 -1.12 20.54
C LEU A 257 -3.37 -2.08 21.10
N CYS A 258 -2.42 -2.46 20.26
CA CYS A 258 -1.27 -3.28 20.59
C CYS A 258 0.01 -2.50 20.31
N GLU A 259 1.03 -2.78 21.10
CA GLU A 259 2.35 -2.15 21.02
C GLU A 259 3.44 -3.22 20.95
N THR A 260 4.59 -2.88 20.37
CA THR A 260 5.78 -3.73 20.43
C THR A 260 6.39 -3.69 21.83
N ARG A 261 6.92 -4.82 22.34
CA ARG A 261 7.59 -4.85 23.66
C ARG A 261 8.84 -3.97 23.69
N GLN A 262 9.58 -3.96 22.58
CA GLN A 262 10.80 -3.16 22.40
C GLN A 262 10.59 -2.06 21.34
N PRO A 263 11.42 -1.00 21.35
CA PRO A 263 11.48 -0.06 20.25
C PRO A 263 11.60 -0.75 18.90
N SER A 264 10.82 -0.31 17.92
CA SER A 264 10.73 -0.96 16.63
C SER A 264 10.21 0.03 15.59
N LYS A 265 10.83 0.01 14.40
CA LYS A 265 10.33 0.69 13.18
C LYS A 265 9.39 -0.21 12.36
N THR A 266 8.95 -1.33 12.94
CA THR A 266 7.97 -2.24 12.35
C THR A 266 6.80 -2.39 13.31
N PRO A 267 5.55 -2.15 12.88
CA PRO A 267 4.40 -2.28 13.73
C PRO A 267 4.13 -3.73 14.13
N PRO A 268 3.49 -3.94 15.30
CA PRO A 268 3.04 -5.27 15.68
C PRO A 268 1.99 -5.79 14.70
N ALA A 269 1.76 -7.09 14.71
CA ALA A 269 0.71 -7.73 13.95
C ALA A 269 -0.66 -7.26 14.48
N ALA A 270 -1.66 -7.31 13.61
CA ALA A 270 -2.99 -6.86 13.94
C ALA A 270 -3.57 -7.66 15.13
N PRO A 271 -4.27 -6.99 16.07
CA PRO A 271 -5.05 -7.67 17.09
C PRO A 271 -6.04 -8.68 16.47
N ARG A 272 -6.17 -9.86 17.08
CA ARG A 272 -7.05 -10.93 16.60
C ARG A 272 -8.32 -11.02 17.45
N LEU A 273 -9.46 -11.28 16.82
CA LEU A 273 -10.70 -11.55 17.54
C LEU A 273 -10.69 -13.00 18.07
N VAL A 274 -10.65 -13.15 19.39
CA VAL A 274 -10.67 -14.44 20.09
C VAL A 274 -11.78 -14.37 21.14
N ASN A 275 -12.71 -15.31 21.12
CA ASN A 275 -13.85 -15.35 22.06
C ASN A 275 -14.63 -14.02 22.16
N ASN A 276 -14.85 -13.34 21.02
CA ASN A 276 -15.54 -12.05 20.95
C ASN A 276 -14.81 -10.89 21.67
N GLU A 277 -13.50 -11.01 21.88
CA GLU A 277 -12.61 -9.95 22.37
C GLU A 277 -11.41 -9.81 21.44
N LEU A 278 -10.93 -8.59 21.21
CA LEU A 278 -9.68 -8.38 20.49
C LEU A 278 -8.49 -8.63 21.42
N GLN A 279 -7.54 -9.46 20.98
CA GLN A 279 -6.34 -9.80 21.74
C GLN A 279 -5.08 -9.44 20.93
N CYS A 280 -4.08 -8.90 21.63
CA CYS A 280 -2.79 -8.64 21.05
C CYS A 280 -2.01 -9.93 20.82
N PRO A 281 -1.18 -10.01 19.77
CA PRO A 281 -0.24 -11.10 19.59
C PRO A 281 0.66 -11.23 20.83
N THR A 282 0.92 -12.46 21.26
CA THR A 282 1.56 -12.72 22.54
C THR A 282 3.08 -12.52 22.52
N ALA A 283 3.72 -12.36 21.35
CA ALA A 283 5.17 -12.21 21.23
C ALA A 283 5.56 -11.23 20.11
N GLN A 284 5.81 -9.95 20.46
CA GLN A 284 6.38 -8.92 19.55
C GLN A 284 7.15 -7.86 20.34
#